data_AF-A0A9P8LHG4-F1
#
_entry.id   AF-A0A9P8LHG4-F1
#
_cell.length_a   1.000
_cell.length_b   1.000
_cell.length_c   1.000
_cell.angle_alpha   90.00
_cell.angle_beta   90.00
_cell.angle_gamma   90.00
#
_symmetry.space_group_name_H-M   'P 1'
#
loop_
_entity.id
_entity.type
_entity.pdbx_description
1 polymer ?
#
loop_
_entity_poly.entity_id
_entity_poly.type
_entity_poly.pdbx_seq_one_letter_code
_entity_poly.pdbx_strand_id
1 'polypeptide(L)'
;MNTTISVAYIQTGIRASFSKVKYKDIAPKVGLLPTAQGADIPVFPMFRARLTSEVFRKIIEDIDCLTAQYGTLRNHRNEEARSRFLTAYFNRIVELFSGLILNVPETLLEGRFATQGRIEYQYTLYGGVTVIFIEVKLDLGGPTERLNTYAQVIAECDACALANEQNGFDIPIIAVLCDGKSFSFFKYERPSPKGGAKPRFSMGKFPDGYEEEPIFEMSPGTAPRVFIQKTRRLCESLFYVFLSGYHTGLEGYCNLSMEESKEESKSASKRDSTSGWHNAKNLAKAALDKAKEAWDLRKENDQVRSKRSAEEALQILNKSVNEAPWKPGEDKCSEVYTDDIADVP
;
A
#
# COMPACT_ATOMS: atom_id res chain seq x y z
N MET A 1 4.35 -31.48 6.27
CA MET A 1 5.68 -30.85 6.17
C MET A 1 5.47 -29.38 6.47
N ASN A 2 5.82 -28.96 7.68
CA ASN A 2 5.71 -27.56 8.11
C ASN A 2 6.91 -26.80 7.55
N THR A 3 6.76 -26.23 6.37
CA THR A 3 7.73 -25.28 5.83
C THR A 3 7.48 -23.96 6.53
N THR A 4 8.20 -23.73 7.61
CA THR A 4 8.37 -22.41 8.22
C THR A 4 8.99 -21.51 7.14
N ILE A 5 8.16 -20.73 6.45
CA ILE A 5 8.61 -19.60 5.63
C ILE A 5 9.09 -18.55 6.64
N SER A 6 10.28 -18.76 7.20
CA SER A 6 10.96 -17.77 8.01
C SER A 6 11.33 -16.62 7.08
N VAL A 7 10.65 -15.50 7.28
CA VAL A 7 11.02 -14.13 6.91
C VAL A 7 12.45 -14.01 6.34
N ALA A 8 12.61 -14.30 5.05
CA ALA A 8 13.89 -14.21 4.34
C ALA A 8 14.37 -12.75 4.19
N TYR A 9 13.51 -11.78 4.52
CA TYR A 9 13.82 -10.35 4.48
C TYR A 9 14.94 -9.94 5.45
N ILE A 10 15.15 -10.68 6.55
CA ILE A 10 16.23 -10.38 7.50
C ILE A 10 17.60 -10.89 6.98
N GLN A 11 17.62 -11.87 6.07
CA GLN A 11 18.86 -12.56 5.67
C GLN A 11 19.63 -11.92 4.51
N THR A 12 19.02 -11.06 3.68
CA THR A 12 19.74 -10.48 2.53
C THR A 12 20.66 -9.31 2.90
N GLY A 13 20.59 -8.80 4.14
CA GLY A 13 21.62 -7.90 4.69
C GLY A 13 21.79 -6.56 3.98
N ILE A 14 20.88 -6.17 3.07
CA ILE A 14 20.92 -4.86 2.41
C ILE A 14 20.41 -3.80 3.40
N ARG A 15 21.24 -3.43 4.38
CA ARG A 15 21.03 -2.27 5.26
C ARG A 15 21.51 -0.99 4.56
N ALA A 16 20.96 -0.70 3.39
CA ALA A 16 21.33 0.49 2.61
C ALA A 16 20.33 1.62 2.88
N SER A 17 20.78 2.67 3.56
CA SER A 17 19.98 3.89 3.70
C SER A 17 19.97 4.67 2.38
N PHE A 18 18.83 4.71 1.68
CA PHE A 18 18.71 5.37 0.37
C PHE A 18 18.51 6.90 0.43
N SER A 19 18.38 7.48 1.62
CA SER A 19 18.19 8.93 1.82
C SER A 19 19.26 9.86 1.24
N LYS A 20 20.41 9.33 0.82
CA LYS A 20 21.50 10.11 0.20
C LYS A 20 21.52 10.00 -1.33
N VAL A 21 20.68 9.16 -1.92
CA VAL A 21 20.60 8.97 -3.37
C VAL A 21 20.16 10.29 -4.02
N LYS A 22 20.81 10.63 -5.14
CA LYS A 22 20.46 11.84 -5.91
C LYS A 22 19.72 11.46 -7.17
N TYR A 23 18.75 12.29 -7.55
CA TYR A 23 17.91 12.04 -8.73
C TYR A 23 18.74 11.84 -9.99
N LYS A 24 19.76 12.68 -10.19
CA LYS A 24 20.66 12.61 -11.34
C LYS A 24 21.37 11.26 -11.50
N ASP A 25 21.57 10.52 -10.41
CA ASP A 25 22.32 9.26 -10.40
C ASP A 25 21.38 8.05 -10.64
N ILE A 26 20.10 8.16 -10.26
CA ILE A 26 19.14 7.06 -10.36
C ILE A 26 18.18 7.18 -11.55
N ALA A 27 17.83 8.40 -11.98
CA ALA A 27 16.91 8.64 -13.10
C ALA A 27 17.29 7.86 -14.38
N PRO A 28 18.57 7.81 -14.82
CA PRO A 28 18.95 7.06 -16.01
C PRO A 28 18.72 5.54 -15.92
N LYS A 29 18.68 5.00 -14.70
CA LYS A 29 18.47 3.56 -14.45
C LYS A 29 17.04 3.13 -14.78
N VAL A 30 16.09 4.05 -14.65
CA VAL A 30 14.66 3.84 -14.97
C VAL A 30 14.24 4.50 -16.29
N GLY A 31 15.22 4.90 -17.12
CA GLY A 31 14.97 5.49 -18.43
C GLY A 31 14.57 6.97 -18.42
N LEU A 32 14.75 7.67 -17.30
CA LEU A 32 14.47 9.10 -17.17
C LEU A 32 15.73 9.95 -17.41
N LEU A 33 15.52 11.21 -17.80
CA LEU A 33 16.55 12.22 -18.07
C LEU A 33 16.79 13.07 -16.82
N PRO A 34 18.00 13.04 -16.22
CA PRO A 34 18.35 13.91 -15.09
C PRO A 34 18.06 15.39 -15.32
N THR A 35 18.25 15.86 -16.55
CA THR A 35 18.08 17.26 -16.96
C THR A 35 16.62 17.68 -17.11
N ALA A 36 15.69 16.72 -17.26
CA ALA A 36 14.25 17.00 -17.34
C ALA A 36 13.60 17.23 -15.97
N GLN A 37 14.34 17.04 -14.87
CA GLN A 37 13.90 17.37 -13.52
C GLN A 37 12.52 16.77 -13.16
N GLY A 38 12.29 15.52 -13.57
CA GLY A 38 11.04 14.80 -13.30
C GLY A 38 9.87 15.13 -14.23
N ALA A 39 10.00 16.14 -15.11
CA ALA A 39 8.94 16.49 -16.07
C ALA A 39 8.73 15.41 -17.14
N ASP A 40 9.68 14.50 -17.32
CA ASP A 40 9.63 13.36 -18.23
C ASP A 40 9.13 12.07 -17.57
N ILE A 41 8.74 12.12 -16.28
CA ILE A 41 8.16 10.96 -15.60
C ILE A 41 6.82 10.62 -16.26
N PRO A 42 6.66 9.43 -16.87
CA PRO A 42 5.41 9.04 -17.48
C PRO A 42 4.32 8.88 -16.41
N VAL A 43 3.07 9.03 -16.82
CA VAL A 43 1.93 8.88 -15.91
C VAL A 43 1.29 7.51 -16.02
N PHE A 44 0.78 6.98 -14.90
CA PHE A 44 -0.13 5.85 -14.89
C PHE A 44 -1.50 6.27 -14.32
N PRO A 45 -2.61 5.65 -14.77
CA PRO A 45 -3.93 6.04 -14.33
C PRO A 45 -4.15 5.64 -12.87
N MET A 46 -4.39 6.64 -12.02
CA MET A 46 -4.86 6.46 -10.65
C MET A 46 -6.38 6.55 -10.60
N PHE A 47 -6.98 5.81 -9.67
CA PHE A 47 -8.42 5.85 -9.43
C PHE A 47 -8.72 6.01 -7.95
N ARG A 48 -10.00 6.20 -7.65
CA ARG A 48 -10.53 6.17 -6.30
C ARG A 48 -11.50 5.01 -6.21
N ALA A 49 -11.33 4.18 -5.20
CA ALA A 49 -12.19 3.04 -4.90
C ALA A 49 -13.05 3.43 -3.70
N ARG A 50 -14.39 3.45 -3.86
CA ARG A 50 -15.28 3.93 -2.81
C ARG A 50 -15.28 2.96 -1.62
N LEU A 51 -15.05 3.51 -0.42
CA LEU A 51 -15.21 2.81 0.85
C LEU A 51 -16.67 2.83 1.29
N THR A 52 -17.08 1.79 2.04
CA THR A 52 -18.39 1.80 2.71
C THR A 52 -18.47 2.99 3.68
N SER A 53 -19.70 3.39 4.01
CA SER A 53 -19.88 4.52 4.93
C SER A 53 -19.38 4.18 6.33
N GLU A 54 -19.53 2.92 6.71
CA GLU A 54 -19.14 2.41 8.02
C GLU A 54 -17.63 2.36 8.21
N VAL A 55 -16.87 1.81 7.25
CA VAL A 55 -15.40 1.78 7.34
C VAL A 55 -14.84 3.20 7.39
N PHE A 56 -15.36 4.10 6.55
CA PHE A 56 -14.89 5.48 6.56
C PHE A 56 -15.25 6.23 7.85
N ARG A 57 -16.40 5.95 8.46
CA ARG A 57 -16.78 6.54 9.76
C ARG A 57 -15.75 6.18 10.83
N LYS A 58 -15.34 4.90 10.90
CA LYS A 58 -14.29 4.44 11.83
C LYS A 58 -12.95 5.13 11.59
N ILE A 59 -12.59 5.39 10.32
CA ILE A 59 -11.37 6.17 9.99
C ILE A 59 -11.45 7.60 10.56
N ILE A 60 -12.60 8.27 10.44
CA ILE A 60 -12.78 9.60 11.04
C ILE A 60 -12.67 9.54 12.56
N GLU A 61 -13.28 8.53 13.19
CA GLU A 61 -13.18 8.33 14.65
C GLU A 61 -11.73 8.10 15.11
N ASP A 62 -10.95 7.32 14.35
CA ASP A 62 -9.53 7.11 14.63
C ASP A 62 -8.74 8.43 14.47
N ILE A 63 -9.01 9.24 13.43
CA ILE A 63 -8.39 10.57 13.23
C ILE A 63 -8.75 11.52 14.37
N ASP A 64 -10.01 11.56 14.80
CA ASP A 64 -10.48 12.41 15.90
C ASP A 64 -9.80 12.00 17.22
N CYS A 65 -9.69 10.70 17.48
CA CYS A 65 -8.98 10.14 18.63
C CYS A 65 -7.51 10.56 18.64
N LEU A 66 -6.78 10.37 17.53
CA LEU A 66 -5.38 10.77 17.43
C LEU A 66 -5.19 12.29 17.49
N THR A 67 -6.17 13.07 16.99
CA THR A 67 -6.15 14.53 17.09
C THR A 67 -6.31 14.97 18.54
N ALA A 68 -7.20 14.34 19.31
CA ALA A 68 -7.37 14.62 20.73
C ALA A 68 -6.13 14.22 21.54
N GLN A 69 -5.45 13.13 21.18
CA GLN A 69 -4.29 12.61 21.90
C GLN A 69 -2.99 13.36 21.57
N TYR A 70 -2.73 13.65 20.30
CA TYR A 70 -1.44 14.16 19.81
C TYR A 70 -1.51 15.57 19.20
N GLY A 71 -2.71 16.16 19.15
CA GLY A 71 -2.97 17.40 18.43
C GLY A 71 -3.05 17.22 16.91
N THR A 72 -3.32 18.30 16.19
CA THR A 72 -3.41 18.28 14.73
C THR A 72 -2.05 18.03 14.07
N LEU A 73 -2.04 17.73 12.78
CA LEU A 73 -0.83 17.41 12.00
C LEU A 73 0.26 18.48 12.10
N ARG A 74 -0.12 19.77 12.16
CA ARG A 74 0.79 20.91 12.38
C ARG A 74 1.55 20.87 13.70
N ASN A 75 1.01 20.21 14.72
CA ASN A 75 1.64 20.12 16.03
C ASN A 75 2.77 19.07 16.06
N HIS A 76 2.85 18.20 15.06
CA HIS A 76 3.85 17.13 15.00
C HIS A 76 5.18 17.69 14.47
N ARG A 77 6.17 17.78 15.36
CA ARG A 77 7.49 18.38 15.10
C ARG A 77 8.53 17.41 14.55
N ASN A 78 8.20 16.13 14.44
CA ASN A 78 9.07 15.11 13.88
C ASN A 78 8.27 14.14 13.00
N GLU A 79 8.98 13.44 12.12
CA GLU A 79 8.42 12.51 11.13
C GLU A 79 7.75 11.32 11.81
N GLU A 80 8.30 10.83 12.92
CA GLU A 80 7.76 9.69 13.67
C GLU A 80 6.33 9.95 14.19
N ALA A 81 6.12 11.07 14.89
CA ALA A 81 4.82 11.46 15.42
C ALA A 81 3.81 11.66 14.28
N ARG A 82 4.24 12.30 13.19
CA ARG A 82 3.40 12.51 12.01
C ARG A 82 3.03 11.19 11.35
N SER A 83 3.99 10.29 11.21
CA SER A 83 3.79 8.96 10.64
C SER A 83 2.75 8.17 11.43
N ARG A 84 2.89 8.14 12.77
CA ARG A 84 1.91 7.50 13.67
C ARG A 84 0.51 8.09 13.49
N PHE A 85 0.38 9.41 13.39
CA PHE A 85 -0.91 10.06 13.12
C PHE A 85 -1.50 9.64 11.77
N LEU A 86 -0.68 9.61 10.72
CA LEU A 86 -1.15 9.27 9.38
C LEU A 86 -1.63 7.82 9.27
N THR A 87 -1.24 6.93 10.17
CA THR A 87 -1.75 5.56 10.18
C THR A 87 -3.27 5.47 10.31
N ALA A 88 -3.94 6.44 10.95
CA ALA A 88 -5.41 6.45 11.04
C ALA A 88 -6.09 6.47 9.67
N TYR A 89 -5.45 7.03 8.64
CA TYR A 89 -6.02 7.10 7.29
C TYR A 89 -6.09 5.75 6.59
N PHE A 90 -5.28 4.77 7.00
CA PHE A 90 -5.16 3.48 6.30
C PHE A 90 -5.23 2.24 7.18
N ASN A 91 -5.11 2.31 8.50
CA ASN A 91 -5.17 1.11 9.36
C ASN A 91 -6.47 0.33 9.16
N ARG A 92 -7.62 1.01 9.15
CA ARG A 92 -8.93 0.37 8.88
C ARG A 92 -9.06 -0.16 7.46
N ILE A 93 -8.30 0.39 6.52
CA ILE A 93 -8.27 -0.09 5.14
C ILE A 93 -7.48 -1.39 5.06
N VAL A 94 -6.29 -1.43 5.70
CA VAL A 94 -5.45 -2.63 5.78
C VAL A 94 -6.17 -3.77 6.51
N GLU A 95 -6.93 -3.44 7.56
CA GLU A 95 -7.75 -4.40 8.32
C GLU A 95 -8.72 -5.20 7.41
N LEU A 96 -9.21 -4.61 6.31
CA LEU A 96 -10.13 -5.27 5.39
C LEU A 96 -9.53 -6.51 4.71
N PHE A 97 -8.21 -6.61 4.66
CA PHE A 97 -7.50 -7.73 4.05
C PHE A 97 -7.24 -8.88 5.04
N SER A 98 -7.79 -8.80 6.26
CA SER A 98 -7.72 -9.85 7.30
C SER A 98 -6.30 -10.40 7.54
N GLY A 99 -5.31 -9.50 7.55
CA GLY A 99 -3.91 -9.86 7.77
C GLY A 99 -3.20 -10.45 6.56
N LEU A 100 -3.85 -10.63 5.40
CA LEU A 100 -3.14 -11.06 4.18
C LEU A 100 -2.12 -10.01 3.73
N ILE A 101 -2.48 -8.73 3.86
CA ILE A 101 -1.55 -7.62 3.72
C ILE A 101 -0.96 -7.30 5.09
N LEU A 102 0.34 -7.54 5.25
CA LEU A 102 1.06 -7.29 6.48
C LEU A 102 1.96 -6.07 6.31
N ASN A 103 1.89 -5.14 7.27
CA ASN A 103 2.94 -4.15 7.41
C ASN A 103 4.14 -4.81 8.07
N VAL A 104 5.26 -4.85 7.37
CA VAL A 104 6.57 -5.22 7.90
C VAL A 104 7.31 -3.89 8.12
N PRO A 105 7.19 -3.25 9.29
CA PRO A 105 7.92 -2.02 9.53
C PRO A 105 9.42 -2.31 9.43
N GLU A 106 10.16 -1.51 8.66
CA GLU A 106 11.60 -1.52 8.79
C GLU A 106 11.95 -1.12 10.23
N THR A 107 12.79 -1.92 10.89
CA THR A 107 13.26 -1.62 12.25
C THR A 107 13.80 -0.20 12.30
N LEU A 108 13.35 0.59 13.29
CA LEU A 108 13.94 1.87 13.66
C LEU A 108 15.47 1.68 13.76
N LEU A 109 16.22 2.18 12.78
CA LEU A 109 17.67 2.06 12.78
C LEU A 109 18.22 2.98 13.87
N GLU A 110 18.55 2.42 15.03
CA GLU A 110 19.37 3.11 16.03
C GLU A 110 20.81 3.23 15.51
N GLY A 111 21.18 4.42 15.05
CA GLY A 111 22.54 4.75 14.67
C GLY A 111 23.09 5.90 15.51
N ARG A 112 24.36 5.80 15.93
CA ARG A 112 25.11 6.87 16.63
C ARG A 112 25.16 8.22 15.89
N PHE A 113 24.82 8.24 14.60
CA PHE A 113 24.83 9.40 13.70
C PHE A 113 23.62 9.44 12.74
N ALA A 114 22.70 8.48 12.81
CA ALA A 114 21.47 8.50 12.04
C ALA A 114 20.40 9.16 12.91
N THR A 115 19.74 10.21 12.41
CA THR A 115 18.60 10.81 13.09
C THR A 115 17.55 9.72 13.32
N GLN A 116 17.21 9.45 14.59
CA GLN A 116 16.01 8.72 14.98
C GLN A 116 14.80 9.18 14.15
N GLY A 117 13.97 8.24 13.69
CA GLY A 117 12.59 8.58 13.28
C GLY A 117 12.11 8.17 11.89
N ARG A 118 12.86 7.37 11.12
CA ARG A 118 12.32 6.84 9.85
C ARG A 118 11.35 5.71 10.12
N ILE A 119 10.08 5.96 9.80
CA ILE A 119 9.07 4.92 9.71
C ILE A 119 8.74 4.75 8.23
N GLU A 120 9.10 3.60 7.69
CA GLU A 120 8.71 3.12 6.38
C GLU A 120 7.69 2.00 6.57
N TYR A 121 6.53 2.09 5.90
CA TYR A 121 5.54 1.00 5.94
C TYR A 121 5.68 0.17 4.68
N GLN A 122 6.20 -1.04 4.83
CA GLN A 122 6.30 -1.98 3.73
C GLN A 122 5.16 -2.99 3.83
N TYR A 123 4.26 -3.00 2.85
CA TYR A 123 3.13 -3.90 2.84
C TYR A 123 3.42 -5.11 1.94
N THR A 124 3.57 -6.25 2.59
CA THR A 124 3.79 -7.53 1.91
C THR A 124 2.48 -8.31 1.81
N LEU A 125 2.29 -9.01 0.70
CA LEU A 125 1.25 -9.99 0.51
C LEU A 125 1.91 -11.34 0.28
N TYR A 126 1.73 -12.24 1.25
CA TYR A 126 2.55 -13.44 1.39
C TYR A 126 4.04 -13.00 1.31
N GLY A 127 5.02 -13.65 0.70
CA GLY A 127 6.42 -13.16 0.73
C GLY A 127 6.72 -11.89 -0.09
N GLY A 128 5.80 -11.41 -0.93
CA GLY A 128 6.07 -10.36 -1.93
C GLY A 128 5.62 -8.97 -1.50
N VAL A 129 6.46 -7.96 -1.72
CA VAL A 129 6.14 -6.54 -1.51
C VAL A 129 5.23 -6.05 -2.63
N THR A 130 4.03 -5.55 -2.30
CA THR A 130 3.07 -5.03 -3.30
C THR A 130 2.85 -3.53 -3.20
N VAL A 131 2.92 -3.00 -1.97
CA VAL A 131 2.74 -1.57 -1.69
C VAL A 131 3.82 -1.13 -0.70
N ILE A 132 4.42 0.03 -0.94
CA ILE A 132 5.35 0.67 0.00
C ILE A 132 4.92 2.10 0.29
N PHE A 133 4.89 2.48 1.57
CA PHE A 133 4.76 3.87 1.98
C PHE A 133 6.14 4.36 2.34
N ILE A 134 6.61 5.27 1.50
CA ILE A 134 7.94 5.83 1.58
C ILE A 134 7.85 7.07 2.45
N GLU A 135 8.63 6.99 3.54
CA GLU A 135 8.99 8.03 4.52
C GLU A 135 8.05 9.24 4.57
N VAL A 136 7.34 9.40 5.68
CA VAL A 136 6.56 10.62 5.96
C VAL A 136 7.50 11.78 6.20
N LYS A 137 7.66 12.66 5.21
CA LYS A 137 8.46 13.87 5.36
C LYS A 137 7.67 14.97 6.06
N LEU A 138 8.35 15.81 6.83
CA LEU A 138 7.72 17.02 7.38
C LEU A 138 7.46 18.08 6.29
N ASP A 139 8.41 18.20 5.36
CA ASP A 139 8.38 19.02 4.16
C ASP A 139 9.39 18.44 3.15
N LEU A 140 9.10 18.50 1.85
CA LEU A 140 10.02 18.04 0.81
C LEU A 140 11.10 19.08 0.47
N GLY A 141 11.00 20.27 1.06
CA GLY A 141 11.91 21.38 0.82
C GLY A 141 11.86 21.90 -0.62
N GLY A 142 13.02 22.31 -1.15
CA GLY A 142 13.13 22.90 -2.48
C GLY A 142 13.00 21.88 -3.63
N PRO A 143 12.98 22.35 -4.90
CA PRO A 143 12.84 21.47 -6.07
C PRO A 143 13.90 20.35 -6.14
N THR A 144 15.14 20.64 -5.75
CA THR A 144 16.22 19.64 -5.73
C THR A 144 16.01 18.57 -4.66
N GLU A 145 15.47 18.94 -3.51
CA GLU A 145 15.20 18.02 -2.40
C GLU A 145 14.05 17.09 -2.77
N ARG A 146 12.97 17.64 -3.34
CA ARG A 146 11.86 16.87 -3.93
C ARG A 146 12.35 15.82 -4.93
N LEU A 147 13.24 16.20 -5.86
CA LEU A 147 13.81 15.26 -6.83
C LEU A 147 14.63 14.17 -6.13
N ASN A 148 15.41 14.51 -5.10
CA ASN A 148 16.14 13.51 -4.33
C ASN A 148 15.19 12.56 -3.58
N THR A 149 14.01 13.03 -3.15
CA THR A 149 12.99 12.15 -2.59
C THR A 149 12.43 11.20 -3.66
N TYR A 150 12.17 11.66 -4.89
CA TYR A 150 11.83 10.74 -5.98
C TYR A 150 12.95 9.73 -6.26
N ALA A 151 14.20 10.16 -6.08
CA ALA A 151 15.35 9.27 -6.24
C ALA A 151 15.36 8.15 -5.19
N GLN A 152 15.03 8.49 -3.95
CA GLN A 152 14.85 7.55 -2.86
C GLN A 152 13.68 6.60 -3.16
N VAL A 153 12.54 7.12 -3.62
CA VAL A 153 11.37 6.31 -4.03
C VAL A 153 11.77 5.26 -5.06
N ILE A 154 12.53 5.65 -6.10
CA ILE A 154 13.01 4.73 -7.13
C ILE A 154 13.93 3.66 -6.55
N ALA A 155 14.86 4.05 -5.67
CA ALA A 155 15.83 3.13 -5.09
C ALA A 155 15.18 2.08 -4.17
N GLU A 156 14.22 2.50 -3.34
CA GLU A 156 13.46 1.60 -2.46
C GLU A 156 12.58 0.64 -3.27
N CYS A 157 11.89 1.15 -4.31
CA CYS A 157 11.16 0.31 -5.25
C CYS A 157 12.06 -0.73 -5.93
N ASP A 158 13.25 -0.36 -6.39
CA ASP A 158 14.17 -1.30 -7.04
C ASP A 158 14.68 -2.38 -6.07
N ALA A 159 14.99 -2.01 -4.83
CA ALA A 159 15.38 -2.95 -3.78
C ALA A 159 14.26 -3.97 -3.49
N CYS A 160 13.03 -3.48 -3.32
CA CYS A 160 11.85 -4.32 -3.13
C CYS A 160 11.57 -5.22 -4.36
N ALA A 161 11.74 -4.70 -5.57
CA ALA A 161 11.52 -5.47 -6.80
C ALA A 161 12.57 -6.58 -6.95
N LEU A 162 13.83 -6.30 -6.59
CA LEU A 162 14.88 -7.31 -6.56
C LEU A 162 14.61 -8.38 -5.49
N ALA A 163 14.11 -7.99 -4.31
CA ALA A 163 13.71 -8.94 -3.28
C ALA A 163 12.52 -9.80 -3.74
N ASN A 164 11.54 -9.22 -4.42
CA ASN A 164 10.45 -9.96 -5.06
C ASN A 164 10.99 -10.97 -6.08
N GLU A 165 11.87 -10.55 -6.97
CA GLU A 165 12.49 -11.40 -8.00
C GLU A 165 13.22 -12.60 -7.36
N GLN A 166 14.00 -12.36 -6.30
CA GLN A 166 14.70 -13.42 -5.54
C GLN A 166 13.75 -14.43 -4.89
N ASN A 167 12.51 -14.03 -4.59
CA ASN A 167 11.47 -14.89 -4.04
C ASN A 167 10.52 -15.45 -5.14
N GLY A 168 10.86 -15.27 -6.42
CA GLY A 168 10.07 -15.79 -7.55
C GLY A 168 8.88 -14.93 -7.94
N PHE A 169 8.78 -13.69 -7.46
CA PHE A 169 7.70 -12.77 -7.82
C PHE A 169 8.15 -11.78 -8.90
N ASP A 170 7.35 -11.68 -9.95
CA ASP A 170 7.43 -10.61 -10.96
C ASP A 170 6.14 -9.78 -10.87
N ILE A 171 6.13 -8.81 -9.95
CA ILE A 171 4.98 -7.94 -9.68
C ILE A 171 5.41 -6.48 -9.59
N PRO A 172 4.60 -5.54 -10.10
CA PRO A 172 4.85 -4.11 -9.89
C PRO A 172 4.70 -3.72 -8.42
N ILE A 173 5.40 -2.65 -8.05
CA ILE A 173 5.31 -2.04 -6.73
C ILE A 173 4.61 -0.71 -6.86
N ILE A 174 3.60 -0.48 -6.02
CA ILE A 174 2.97 0.83 -5.87
C ILE A 174 3.61 1.52 -4.67
N ALA A 175 4.30 2.62 -4.92
CA ALA A 175 4.89 3.45 -3.87
C ALA A 175 3.99 4.65 -3.56
N VAL A 176 3.90 4.99 -2.29
CA VAL A 176 3.15 6.13 -1.78
C VAL A 176 4.12 7.03 -1.02
N LEU A 177 4.34 8.24 -1.52
CA LEU A 177 5.14 9.25 -0.83
C LEU A 177 4.22 10.21 -0.08
N CYS A 178 4.53 10.51 1.17
CA CYS A 178 3.83 11.53 1.93
C CYS A 178 4.77 12.67 2.32
N ASP A 179 4.46 13.90 1.88
CA ASP A 179 5.22 15.09 2.25
C ASP A 179 4.68 15.82 3.49
N GLY A 180 3.74 15.18 4.18
CA GLY A 180 3.01 15.76 5.30
C GLY A 180 1.96 16.79 4.92
N LYS A 181 1.81 17.11 3.62
CA LYS A 181 0.74 17.97 3.08
C LYS A 181 -0.14 17.23 2.09
N SER A 182 0.38 16.19 1.45
CA SER A 182 -0.26 15.42 0.40
C SER A 182 0.35 14.03 0.28
N PHE A 183 -0.31 13.18 -0.51
CA PHE A 183 0.17 11.88 -0.92
C PHE A 183 0.38 11.86 -2.43
N SER A 184 1.58 11.52 -2.87
CA SER A 184 1.93 11.26 -4.28
C SER A 184 2.04 9.75 -4.49
N PHE A 185 1.59 9.27 -5.64
CA PHE A 185 1.55 7.84 -5.95
C PHE A 185 2.50 7.53 -7.10
N PHE A 186 3.23 6.43 -6.99
CA PHE A 186 4.17 5.98 -8.02
C PHE A 186 3.98 4.50 -8.30
N LYS A 187 4.29 4.10 -9.52
CA LYS A 187 4.34 2.69 -9.90
C LYS A 187 5.71 2.37 -10.48
N TYR A 188 6.33 1.35 -9.91
CA TYR A 188 7.58 0.77 -10.37
C TYR A 188 7.32 -0.60 -10.99
N GLU A 189 7.82 -0.80 -12.20
CA GLU A 189 7.71 -2.05 -12.93
C GLU A 189 9.11 -2.47 -13.35
N ARG A 190 9.53 -3.66 -12.92
CA ARG A 190 10.80 -4.24 -13.32
C ARG A 190 10.51 -5.37 -14.30
N PRO A 191 10.74 -5.19 -15.61
CA PRO A 191 10.53 -6.26 -16.57
C PRO A 191 11.41 -7.47 -16.24
N SER A 192 10.93 -8.67 -16.56
CA SER A 192 11.72 -9.90 -16.47
C SER A 192 13.10 -9.71 -17.13
N PRO A 193 14.21 -10.14 -16.48
CA PRO A 193 15.56 -9.98 -16.99
C PRO A 193 15.77 -10.55 -18.40
N LYS A 194 14.96 -11.56 -18.78
CA LYS A 194 15.01 -12.23 -20.08
C LYS A 194 14.72 -11.28 -21.25
N GLY A 195 14.01 -10.17 -21.01
CA GLY A 195 13.62 -9.21 -22.03
C GLY A 195 14.62 -8.07 -22.27
N GLY A 196 15.66 -7.93 -21.42
CA GLY A 196 16.64 -6.84 -21.50
C GLY A 196 16.05 -5.42 -21.34
N ALA A 197 14.76 -5.30 -21.03
CA ALA A 197 14.09 -4.02 -20.86
C ALA A 197 14.46 -3.39 -19.51
N LYS A 198 14.65 -2.07 -19.52
CA LYS A 198 14.94 -1.31 -18.29
C LYS A 198 13.70 -1.26 -17.39
N PRO A 199 13.89 -1.13 -16.06
CA PRO A 199 12.78 -0.82 -15.17
C PRO A 199 12.10 0.49 -15.55
N ARG A 200 10.80 0.57 -15.26
CA ARG A 200 9.94 1.71 -15.53
C ARG A 200 9.49 2.33 -14.23
N PHE A 201 9.55 3.66 -14.16
CA PHE A 201 9.02 4.44 -13.07
C PHE A 201 7.96 5.40 -13.61
N SER A 202 6.80 5.47 -12.95
CA SER A 202 5.69 6.30 -13.40
C SER A 202 4.97 6.95 -12.21
N MET A 203 4.37 8.11 -12.45
CA MET A 203 3.64 8.90 -11.46
C MET A 203 2.13 8.73 -11.64
N GLY A 204 1.39 8.64 -10.54
CA GLY A 204 -0.04 8.47 -10.54
C GLY A 204 -0.76 9.73 -10.96
N LYS A 205 -1.73 9.60 -11.86
CA LYS A 205 -2.58 10.72 -12.29
C LYS A 205 -4.05 10.36 -12.25
N PHE A 206 -4.82 11.15 -11.51
CA PHE A 206 -6.26 10.94 -11.39
C PHE A 206 -7.02 11.49 -12.62
N PRO A 207 -8.25 11.01 -12.89
CA PRO A 207 -9.03 11.47 -14.04
C PRO A 207 -9.40 12.95 -13.98
N ASP A 208 -9.37 13.56 -12.80
CA ASP A 208 -9.59 14.98 -12.58
C ASP A 208 -8.30 15.82 -12.73
N GLY A 209 -7.21 15.22 -13.20
CA GLY A 209 -5.96 15.90 -13.55
C GLY A 209 -4.96 16.08 -12.40
N TYR A 210 -5.36 15.75 -11.16
CA TYR A 210 -4.48 15.82 -10.00
C TYR A 210 -3.44 14.70 -10.03
N GLU A 211 -2.25 14.99 -9.51
CA GLU A 211 -1.12 14.05 -9.37
C GLU A 211 -0.88 13.68 -7.90
N GLU A 212 -1.55 14.38 -6.98
CA GLU A 212 -1.42 14.23 -5.53
C GLU A 212 -2.80 14.31 -4.84
N GLU A 213 -2.93 13.67 -3.68
CA GLU A 213 -4.09 13.82 -2.80
C GLU A 213 -3.73 14.62 -1.54
N PRO A 214 -4.29 15.82 -1.34
CA PRO A 214 -3.94 16.66 -0.21
C PRO A 214 -4.47 16.07 1.10
N ILE A 215 -3.65 16.17 2.15
CA ILE A 215 -4.06 15.96 3.54
C ILE A 215 -4.76 17.23 4.00
N PHE A 216 -5.99 17.07 4.47
CA PHE A 216 -6.83 18.20 4.84
C PHE A 216 -6.97 18.27 6.35
N GLU A 217 -6.48 19.36 6.95
CA GLU A 217 -6.65 19.62 8.38
C GLU A 217 -7.90 20.44 8.67
N MET A 218 -8.61 20.11 9.74
CA MET A 218 -9.69 20.94 10.23
C MET A 218 -9.10 22.24 10.81
N SER A 219 -9.35 23.36 10.14
CA SER A 219 -8.95 24.69 10.58
C SER A 219 -10.17 25.46 11.11
N PRO A 220 -10.00 26.44 12.01
CA PRO A 220 -11.09 27.33 12.42
C PRO A 220 -11.78 27.94 11.19
N GLY A 221 -13.10 27.78 11.09
CA GLY A 221 -13.90 28.27 9.96
C GLY A 221 -14.07 27.30 8.78
N THR A 222 -13.36 26.16 8.76
CA THR A 222 -13.63 25.12 7.77
C THR A 222 -14.93 24.38 8.11
N ALA A 223 -15.87 24.37 7.17
CA ALA A 223 -17.09 23.58 7.32
C ALA A 223 -16.74 22.07 7.47
N PRO A 224 -17.26 21.37 8.50
CA PRO A 224 -16.95 19.95 8.73
C PRO A 224 -17.22 19.05 7.51
N ARG A 225 -18.25 19.39 6.73
CA ARG A 225 -18.58 18.70 5.48
C ARG A 225 -17.44 18.71 4.46
N VAL A 226 -16.69 19.81 4.36
CA VAL A 226 -15.56 19.94 3.43
C VAL A 226 -14.42 19.04 3.89
N PHE A 227 -14.10 19.05 5.18
CA PHE A 227 -13.10 18.14 5.77
C PHE A 227 -13.46 16.67 5.49
N ILE A 228 -14.68 16.25 5.84
CA ILE A 228 -15.16 14.88 5.61
C ILE A 228 -15.07 14.49 4.13
N GLN A 229 -15.44 15.39 3.22
CA GLN A 229 -15.38 15.11 1.77
C GLN A 229 -13.95 14.94 1.25
N LYS A 230 -13.02 15.79 1.69
CA LYS A 230 -11.61 15.74 1.28
C LYS A 230 -10.91 14.52 1.89
N THR A 231 -11.09 14.26 3.18
CA THR A 231 -10.56 13.07 3.86
C THR A 231 -11.08 11.80 3.22
N ARG A 232 -12.37 11.74 2.86
CA ARG A 232 -12.94 10.59 2.15
C ARG A 232 -12.25 10.33 0.80
N ARG A 233 -12.01 11.38 0.03
CA ARG A 233 -11.34 11.29 -1.27
C ARG A 233 -9.93 10.70 -1.13
N LEU A 234 -9.18 11.12 -0.12
CA LEU A 234 -7.86 10.59 0.19
C LEU A 234 -7.95 9.10 0.59
N CYS A 235 -8.80 8.73 1.55
CA CYS A 235 -8.96 7.34 1.98
C CYS A 235 -9.40 6.41 0.84
N GLU A 236 -10.26 6.89 -0.06
CA GLU A 236 -10.71 6.12 -1.24
C GLU A 236 -9.59 5.97 -2.30
N SER A 237 -8.60 6.87 -2.31
CA SER A 237 -7.38 6.72 -3.12
C SER A 237 -6.42 5.71 -2.50
N LEU A 238 -6.23 5.75 -1.17
CA LEU A 238 -5.44 4.76 -0.43
C LEU A 238 -6.06 3.36 -0.55
N PHE A 239 -7.38 3.24 -0.45
CA PHE A 239 -8.07 1.96 -0.64
C PHE A 239 -7.86 1.39 -2.05
N TYR A 240 -7.88 2.24 -3.08
CA TYR A 240 -7.54 1.82 -4.43
C TYR A 240 -6.12 1.24 -4.51
N VAL A 241 -5.13 1.90 -3.88
CA VAL A 241 -3.74 1.40 -3.83
C VAL A 241 -3.66 0.04 -3.16
N PHE A 242 -4.21 -0.12 -1.97
CA PHE A 242 -4.18 -1.41 -1.25
C PHE A 242 -4.91 -2.52 -2.01
N LEU A 243 -6.08 -2.24 -2.57
CA LEU A 243 -6.86 -3.23 -3.31
C LEU A 243 -6.21 -3.60 -4.65
N SER A 244 -5.56 -2.64 -5.33
CA SER A 244 -4.76 -2.90 -6.52
C SER A 244 -3.50 -3.70 -6.20
N GLY A 245 -2.80 -3.36 -5.11
CA GLY A 245 -1.64 -4.10 -4.62
C GLY A 245 -2.01 -5.54 -4.25
N TYR A 246 -3.12 -5.73 -3.54
CA TYR A 246 -3.66 -7.05 -3.20
C TYR A 246 -3.95 -7.91 -4.43
N HIS A 247 -4.70 -7.36 -5.39
CA HIS A 247 -4.99 -8.06 -6.65
C HIS A 247 -3.70 -8.46 -7.38
N THR A 248 -2.72 -7.56 -7.44
CA THR A 248 -1.46 -7.79 -8.16
C THR A 248 -0.58 -8.81 -7.44
N GLY A 249 -0.53 -8.79 -6.11
CA GLY A 249 0.16 -9.83 -5.35
C GLY A 249 -0.49 -11.21 -5.54
N LEU A 250 -1.82 -11.29 -5.52
CA LEU A 250 -2.53 -12.55 -5.83
C LEU A 250 -2.23 -13.05 -7.24
N GLU A 251 -2.07 -12.15 -8.21
CA GLU A 251 -1.64 -12.49 -9.56
C GLU A 251 -0.23 -13.09 -9.58
N GLY A 252 0.73 -12.47 -8.90
CA GLY A 252 2.09 -13.01 -8.74
C GLY A 252 2.08 -14.43 -8.16
N TYR A 253 1.30 -14.65 -7.10
CA TYR A 253 1.14 -15.97 -6.48
C TYR A 253 0.48 -17.01 -7.39
N CYS A 254 -0.58 -16.61 -8.09
CA CYS A 254 -1.26 -17.47 -9.05
C CYS A 254 -0.29 -17.94 -10.14
N ASN A 255 0.54 -17.03 -10.66
CA ASN A 255 1.55 -17.34 -11.68
C ASN A 255 2.61 -18.31 -11.13
N LEU A 256 3.17 -18.03 -9.94
CA LEU A 256 4.15 -18.89 -9.29
C LEU A 256 3.60 -20.31 -9.05
N SER A 257 2.38 -20.42 -8.51
CA SER A 257 1.72 -21.71 -8.28
C SER A 257 1.50 -22.50 -9.58
N MET A 258 1.21 -21.81 -10.69
CA MET A 258 1.07 -22.44 -12.01
C MET A 258 2.41 -22.92 -12.57
N GLU A 259 3.51 -22.20 -12.32
CA GLU A 259 4.85 -22.61 -12.74
C GLU A 259 5.32 -23.85 -11.97
N GLU A 260 5.19 -23.86 -10.64
CA GLU A 260 5.48 -25.04 -9.81
C GLU A 260 4.69 -26.27 -10.26
N SER A 261 3.40 -26.09 -10.57
CA SER A 261 2.55 -27.19 -11.03
C SER A 261 3.03 -27.81 -12.34
N LYS A 262 3.60 -27.01 -13.26
CA LYS A 262 4.15 -27.52 -14.54
C LYS A 262 5.40 -28.36 -14.32
N GLU A 263 6.23 -28.00 -13.35
CA GLU A 263 7.42 -28.78 -12.98
C GLU A 263 7.03 -30.12 -12.32
N GLU A 264 5.98 -30.10 -11.49
CA GLU A 264 5.47 -31.27 -10.78
C GLU A 264 4.59 -32.20 -11.60
N SER A 265 4.03 -31.75 -12.73
CA SER A 265 3.16 -32.53 -13.64
C SER A 265 3.84 -33.77 -14.26
N LYS A 266 5.11 -34.02 -13.96
CA LYS A 266 5.75 -35.35 -14.12
C LYS A 266 5.25 -36.39 -13.09
N SER A 267 4.47 -35.96 -12.10
CA SER A 267 3.76 -36.74 -11.09
C SER A 267 2.28 -36.29 -11.07
N ALA A 268 1.35 -37.24 -11.18
CA ALA A 268 0.05 -37.02 -11.81
C ALA A 268 -1.08 -36.38 -10.97
N SER A 269 -0.81 -35.55 -9.95
CA SER A 269 -1.90 -34.88 -9.19
C SER A 269 -1.85 -33.35 -9.32
N LYS A 270 -2.97 -32.79 -9.79
CA LYS A 270 -3.20 -31.34 -9.81
C LYS A 270 -3.39 -30.88 -8.36
N ARG A 271 -2.60 -29.90 -7.88
CA ARG A 271 -2.74 -29.35 -6.53
C ARG A 271 -4.07 -28.58 -6.41
N ASP A 272 -4.86 -28.87 -5.37
CA ASP A 272 -6.13 -28.19 -5.10
C ASP A 272 -5.97 -26.69 -4.80
N SER A 273 -4.79 -26.23 -4.39
CA SER A 273 -4.55 -24.83 -4.01
C SER A 273 -4.54 -23.83 -5.18
N THR A 274 -4.28 -24.28 -6.42
CA THR A 274 -4.19 -23.39 -7.59
C THR A 274 -5.55 -22.79 -7.96
N SER A 275 -6.66 -23.50 -7.72
CA SER A 275 -8.01 -22.98 -7.96
C SER A 275 -8.38 -21.88 -6.96
N GLY A 276 -7.99 -22.03 -5.69
CA GLY A 276 -8.20 -21.02 -4.65
C GLY A 276 -7.49 -19.70 -4.97
N TRP A 277 -6.23 -19.73 -5.38
CA TRP A 277 -5.50 -18.53 -5.82
C TRP A 277 -6.17 -17.84 -7.01
N HIS A 278 -6.60 -18.62 -8.00
CA HIS A 278 -7.27 -18.09 -9.17
C HIS A 278 -8.62 -17.43 -8.83
N ASN A 279 -9.42 -18.09 -7.98
CA ASN A 279 -10.70 -17.58 -7.50
C ASN A 279 -10.52 -16.28 -6.70
N ALA A 280 -9.60 -16.29 -5.72
CA ALA A 280 -9.25 -15.10 -4.94
C ALA A 280 -8.84 -13.94 -5.87
N LYS A 281 -7.94 -14.18 -6.83
CA LYS A 281 -7.53 -13.15 -7.80
C LYS A 281 -8.71 -12.54 -8.56
N ASN A 282 -9.59 -13.38 -9.11
CA ASN A 282 -10.75 -12.91 -9.87
C ASN A 282 -11.73 -12.13 -8.99
N LEU A 283 -11.95 -12.57 -7.75
CA LEU A 283 -12.78 -11.87 -6.78
C LEU A 283 -12.16 -10.53 -6.38
N ALA A 284 -10.85 -10.46 -6.12
CA ALA A 284 -10.14 -9.21 -5.85
C ALA A 284 -10.30 -8.21 -7.00
N LYS A 285 -10.19 -8.66 -8.25
CA LYS A 285 -10.42 -7.80 -9.43
C LYS A 285 -11.86 -7.30 -9.48
N ALA A 286 -12.83 -8.18 -9.26
CA ALA A 286 -14.24 -7.82 -9.23
C ALA A 286 -14.56 -6.82 -8.11
N ALA A 287 -13.97 -6.98 -6.92
CA ALA A 287 -14.09 -6.04 -5.82
C ALA A 287 -13.53 -4.66 -6.21
N LEU A 288 -12.36 -4.62 -6.86
CA LEU A 288 -11.73 -3.38 -7.34
C LEU A 288 -12.61 -2.65 -8.35
N ASP A 289 -13.12 -3.37 -9.35
CA ASP A 289 -14.00 -2.80 -10.37
C ASP A 289 -15.30 -2.28 -9.75
N LYS A 290 -15.88 -3.04 -8.80
CA LYS A 290 -17.12 -2.66 -8.12
C LYS A 290 -16.94 -1.44 -7.21
N ALA A 291 -15.79 -1.31 -6.56
CA ALA A 291 -15.45 -0.13 -5.76
C ALA A 291 -15.20 1.11 -6.64
N LYS A 292 -14.65 0.95 -7.85
CA LYS A 292 -14.51 2.03 -8.84
C LYS A 292 -15.87 2.45 -9.39
N GLU A 293 -16.74 1.50 -9.76
CA GLU A 293 -18.13 1.77 -10.16
C GLU A 293 -18.85 2.58 -9.08
N ALA A 294 -18.70 2.17 -7.82
CA ALA A 294 -19.26 2.89 -6.68
C ALA A 294 -18.75 4.34 -6.63
N TRP A 295 -17.47 4.60 -6.87
CA TRP A 295 -16.95 5.97 -6.93
C TRP A 295 -17.54 6.78 -8.09
N ASP A 296 -17.68 6.19 -9.28
CA ASP A 296 -18.23 6.88 -10.45
C ASP A 296 -19.72 7.25 -10.26
N LEU A 297 -20.53 6.31 -9.74
CA LEU A 297 -21.93 6.56 -9.37
C LEU A 297 -22.07 7.72 -8.36
N ARG A 298 -21.08 7.88 -7.46
CA ARG A 298 -21.07 9.02 -6.53
C ARG A 298 -20.90 10.35 -7.25
N LYS A 299 -20.02 10.41 -8.25
CA LYS A 299 -19.78 11.62 -9.05
C LYS A 299 -21.00 12.01 -9.86
N GLU A 300 -21.78 11.02 -10.29
CA GLU A 300 -23.06 11.17 -10.98
C GLU A 300 -24.23 11.55 -10.03
N ASN A 301 -23.95 11.77 -8.74
CA ASN A 301 -24.93 12.03 -7.68
C ASN A 301 -25.91 10.88 -7.38
N ASP A 302 -25.67 9.66 -7.86
CA ASP A 302 -26.45 8.47 -7.51
C ASP A 302 -25.96 7.85 -6.19
N GLN A 303 -26.32 8.49 -5.08
CA GLN A 303 -25.84 8.08 -3.75
C GLN A 303 -26.34 6.70 -3.33
N VAL A 304 -27.53 6.28 -3.77
CA VAL A 304 -28.13 5.02 -3.35
C VAL A 304 -27.41 3.85 -4.02
N ARG A 305 -27.25 3.88 -5.34
CA ARG A 305 -26.53 2.81 -6.05
C ARG A 305 -25.05 2.80 -5.71
N SER A 306 -24.47 3.98 -5.53
CA SER A 306 -23.08 4.09 -5.11
C SER A 306 -22.81 3.46 -3.74
N LYS A 307 -23.67 3.68 -2.74
CA LYS A 307 -23.55 3.02 -1.43
C LYS A 307 -23.69 1.51 -1.54
N ARG A 308 -24.70 1.03 -2.28
CA ARG A 308 -24.91 -0.41 -2.52
C ARG A 308 -23.69 -1.06 -3.19
N SER A 309 -23.14 -0.42 -4.22
CA SER A 309 -21.97 -0.93 -4.94
C SER A 309 -20.73 -0.98 -4.04
N ALA A 310 -20.56 -0.03 -3.10
CA ALA A 310 -19.47 -0.09 -2.13
C ALA A 310 -19.62 -1.26 -1.13
N GLU A 311 -20.84 -1.55 -0.68
CA GLU A 311 -21.13 -2.72 0.18
C GLU A 311 -20.88 -4.04 -0.58
N GLU A 312 -21.34 -4.14 -1.83
CA GLU A 312 -21.09 -5.30 -2.69
C GLU A 312 -19.59 -5.50 -2.93
N ALA A 313 -18.84 -4.43 -3.18
CA ALA A 313 -17.37 -4.50 -3.33
C ALA A 313 -16.70 -5.07 -2.07
N LEU A 314 -17.12 -4.63 -0.88
CA LEU A 314 -16.60 -5.16 0.39
C LEU A 314 -16.96 -6.63 0.60
N GLN A 315 -18.19 -7.04 0.27
CA GLN A 315 -18.58 -8.45 0.34
C GLN A 315 -17.75 -9.34 -0.61
N ILE A 316 -17.48 -8.86 -1.82
CA ILE A 316 -16.64 -9.57 -2.80
C ILE A 316 -15.19 -9.64 -2.29
N LEU A 317 -14.66 -8.56 -1.71
CA LEU A 317 -13.32 -8.56 -1.10
C LEU A 317 -13.23 -9.59 0.04
N ASN A 318 -14.22 -9.64 0.93
CA ASN A 318 -14.25 -10.63 2.01
C ASN A 318 -14.27 -12.06 1.47
N LYS A 319 -14.99 -12.33 0.37
CA LYS A 319 -14.94 -13.63 -0.31
C LYS A 319 -13.55 -13.93 -0.86
N SER A 320 -12.92 -12.96 -1.54
CA SER A 320 -11.55 -13.09 -2.04
C SER A 320 -10.56 -13.48 -0.94
N VAL A 321 -10.62 -12.77 0.19
CA VAL A 321 -9.75 -13.02 1.35
C VAL A 321 -9.97 -14.43 1.92
N ASN A 322 -11.21 -14.90 1.96
CA ASN A 322 -11.54 -16.23 2.45
C ASN A 322 -11.15 -17.38 1.51
N GLU A 323 -11.18 -17.14 0.19
CA GLU A 323 -10.76 -18.10 -0.84
C GLU A 323 -9.24 -18.23 -0.95
N ALA A 324 -8.49 -17.25 -0.46
CA ALA A 324 -7.05 -17.27 -0.53
C ALA A 324 -6.50 -18.44 0.33
N PRO A 325 -5.73 -19.38 -0.27
CA PRO A 325 -5.34 -20.63 0.39
C PRO A 325 -4.52 -20.50 1.67
N TRP A 326 -3.86 -19.38 1.91
CA TRP A 326 -3.09 -19.14 3.14
C TRP A 326 -3.75 -18.06 3.98
N LYS A 327 -3.85 -18.35 5.28
CA LYS A 327 -4.35 -17.45 6.31
C LYS A 327 -3.24 -17.28 7.38
N PRO A 328 -2.78 -16.05 7.64
CA PRO A 328 -1.82 -15.79 8.69
C PRO A 328 -2.48 -16.03 10.04
N GLY A 329 -1.90 -16.91 10.86
CA GLY A 329 -2.24 -17.04 12.27
C GLY A 329 -3.65 -17.55 12.54
N GLU A 330 -3.92 -18.84 12.25
CA GLU A 330 -5.00 -19.57 12.94
C GLU A 330 -4.82 -19.62 14.47
N ASP A 331 -3.67 -19.17 15.00
CA ASP A 331 -3.49 -18.77 16.40
C ASP A 331 -4.18 -17.41 16.67
N LYS A 332 -5.50 -17.35 16.53
CA LYS A 332 -6.27 -16.18 16.98
C LYS A 332 -6.30 -16.16 18.50
N CYS A 333 -5.65 -15.15 19.10
CA CYS A 333 -5.77 -14.85 20.53
C CYS A 333 -7.23 -14.53 20.96
N SER A 334 -8.15 -14.31 20.00
CA SER A 334 -9.56 -14.01 20.28
C SER A 334 -10.38 -15.17 20.82
N GLU A 335 -9.89 -16.41 20.80
CA GLU A 335 -10.61 -17.55 21.41
C GLU A 335 -10.29 -17.76 22.90
N VAL A 336 -9.39 -16.95 23.49
CA VAL A 336 -9.02 -17.06 24.93
C VAL A 336 -9.68 -15.97 25.80
N TYR A 337 -10.42 -15.04 25.21
CA TYR A 337 -11.16 -14.00 25.94
C TYR A 337 -12.64 -14.33 26.04
N THR A 338 -12.99 -15.45 26.67
CA THR A 338 -14.33 -15.66 27.22
C THR A 338 -14.21 -15.82 28.74
N ASP A 339 -14.64 -14.76 29.42
CA ASP A 339 -15.22 -14.70 30.76
C ASP A 339 -14.38 -14.70 32.05
N ASP A 340 -13.08 -15.04 32.08
CA ASP A 340 -12.37 -15.24 33.38
C ASP A 340 -11.25 -14.23 33.76
N ILE A 341 -11.19 -13.01 33.20
CA ILE A 341 -10.21 -11.98 33.65
C ILE A 341 -10.84 -10.91 34.56
N ALA A 342 -12.13 -11.06 34.92
CA ALA A 342 -12.77 -10.16 35.87
C ALA A 342 -12.24 -10.31 37.32
N ASP A 343 -11.55 -11.41 37.65
CA ASP A 343 -11.03 -11.71 38.99
C ASP A 343 -9.54 -12.11 38.99
N VAL A 344 -8.68 -11.27 38.40
CA VAL A 344 -7.25 -11.29 38.76
C VAL A 344 -7.08 -10.31 39.95
N PRO A 345 -6.65 -10.79 41.13
CA PRO A 345 -6.71 -10.03 42.39
C PRO A 345 -5.86 -8.75 42.43
#